data_AF-A0A7Y9ELQ4-F1
#
_entry.id   AF-A0A7Y9ELQ4-F1
#
_cell.length_a   1.000
_cell.length_b   1.000
_cell.length_c   1.000
_cell.angle_alpha   90.00
_cell.angle_beta   90.00
_cell.angle_gamma   90.00
#
_symmetry.space_group_name_H-M   'P 1'
#
loop_
_entity.id
_entity.type
_entity.pdbx_description
1 polymer ?
#
loop_
_entity_poly.entity_id
_entity_poly.type
_entity_poly.pdbx_seq_one_letter_code
_entity_poly.pdbx_strand_id
1 'polypeptide(L)'
;MTDERFWDVIEAAWAPLGDEVGAARRALTTRDPSSDAWEMAEVSLVDKALDAFLGNLAEAARDLSASELTALDRSCERLLYDIDRADVHEVTDGSDDGFLYARGFIVALGRDFYTAVAADPRVAVPDAECESMCYFFSHVHRERFGEFPDTGSGISRESCRNPEGWPG
;
A
#
# COMPACT_ATOMS: atom_id res chain seq x y z
N MET A 1 9.08 10.97 12.15
CA MET A 1 9.56 10.06 11.09
C MET A 1 9.02 10.60 9.79
N THR A 2 9.87 10.72 8.77
CA THR A 2 9.47 11.12 7.41
C THR A 2 8.94 9.90 6.67
N ASP A 3 8.10 10.08 5.65
CA ASP A 3 7.60 8.98 4.82
C ASP A 3 8.75 8.21 4.14
N GLU A 4 9.94 8.79 4.03
CA GLU A 4 11.15 8.11 3.54
C GLU A 4 11.46 6.83 4.32
N ARG A 5 11.41 6.86 5.66
CA ARG A 5 11.67 5.66 6.45
C ARG A 5 10.58 4.60 6.27
N PHE A 6 9.35 5.00 6.03
CA PHE A 6 8.29 4.05 5.68
C PHE A 6 8.62 3.34 4.38
N TRP A 7 8.99 4.10 3.34
CA TRP A 7 9.38 3.53 2.04
C TRP A 7 10.63 2.66 2.12
N ASP A 8 11.64 3.03 2.92
CA ASP A 8 12.83 2.21 3.13
C ASP A 8 12.47 0.83 3.69
N VAL A 9 11.50 0.76 4.61
CA VAL A 9 11.01 -0.51 5.18
C VAL A 9 10.26 -1.34 4.13
N ILE A 10 9.45 -0.71 3.29
CA ILE A 10 8.76 -1.40 2.18
C ILE A 10 9.78 -1.98 1.19
N GLU A 11 10.77 -1.20 0.76
CA GLU A 11 11.80 -1.70 -0.17
C GLU A 11 12.68 -2.79 0.44
N ALA A 12 13.00 -2.67 1.73
CA ALA A 12 13.74 -3.72 2.45
C ALA A 12 12.96 -5.04 2.52
N ALA A 13 11.63 -5.01 2.59
CA ALA A 13 10.79 -6.21 2.60
C ALA A 13 10.67 -6.87 1.21
N TRP A 14 10.77 -6.10 0.14
CA TRP A 14 10.79 -6.63 -1.23
C TRP A 14 12.16 -7.16 -1.67
N ALA A 15 13.25 -6.56 -1.20
CA ALA A 15 14.60 -6.88 -1.66
C ALA A 15 14.98 -8.39 -1.63
N PRO A 16 14.58 -9.19 -0.61
CA PRO A 16 14.89 -10.62 -0.57
C PRO A 16 14.17 -11.46 -1.64
N LEU A 17 13.13 -10.92 -2.29
CA LEU A 17 12.34 -11.63 -3.30
C LEU A 17 13.00 -11.64 -4.69
N GLY A 18 14.15 -10.98 -4.82
CA GLY A 18 15.02 -11.07 -5.98
C GLY A 18 14.71 -10.06 -7.10
N ASP A 19 15.65 -9.99 -8.04
CA ASP A 19 15.65 -8.97 -9.09
C ASP A 19 14.46 -9.09 -10.06
N GLU A 20 13.95 -10.29 -10.28
CA GLU A 20 12.81 -10.55 -11.17
C GLU A 20 11.52 -9.91 -10.63
N VAL A 21 11.19 -10.17 -9.35
CA VAL A 21 10.05 -9.55 -8.68
C VAL A 21 10.25 -8.03 -8.60
N GLY A 22 11.45 -7.57 -8.28
CA GLY A 22 11.78 -6.14 -8.27
C GLY A 22 11.61 -5.48 -9.64
N ALA A 23 11.98 -6.16 -10.73
CA ALA A 23 11.80 -5.67 -12.09
C ALA A 23 10.32 -5.60 -12.48
N ALA A 24 9.53 -6.63 -12.13
CA ALA A 24 8.08 -6.62 -12.35
C ALA A 24 7.39 -5.46 -11.63
N ARG A 25 7.67 -5.25 -10.34
CA ARG A 25 7.16 -4.08 -9.59
C ARG A 25 7.46 -2.76 -10.28
N ARG A 26 8.71 -2.57 -10.72
CA ARG A 26 9.12 -1.35 -11.43
C ARG A 26 8.42 -1.20 -12.78
N ALA A 27 8.24 -2.28 -13.53
CA ALA A 27 7.55 -2.23 -14.81
C ALA A 27 6.08 -1.78 -14.67
N LEU A 28 5.42 -2.11 -13.56
CA LEU A 28 4.06 -1.64 -13.29
C LEU A 28 3.95 -0.11 -13.15
N THR A 29 5.02 0.58 -12.74
CA THR A 29 5.05 2.05 -12.61
C THR A 29 4.87 2.78 -13.95
N THR A 30 5.12 2.09 -15.06
CA THR A 30 5.00 2.62 -16.42
C THR A 30 4.10 1.75 -17.28
N ARG A 31 3.17 0.99 -16.68
CA ARG A 31 2.25 0.14 -17.45
C ARG A 31 1.42 0.99 -18.43
N ASP A 32 1.07 0.42 -19.57
CA ASP A 32 0.13 1.05 -20.49
C ASP A 32 -1.29 0.95 -19.88
N PRO A 33 -1.96 2.09 -19.60
CA PRO A 33 -3.32 2.06 -19.05
C PRO A 33 -4.35 1.45 -19.99
N SER A 34 -4.06 1.37 -21.29
CA SER A 34 -4.95 0.79 -22.30
C SER A 34 -4.85 -0.72 -22.46
N SER A 35 -3.81 -1.34 -21.90
CA SER A 35 -3.69 -2.80 -21.86
C SER A 35 -4.43 -3.38 -20.65
N ASP A 36 -4.96 -4.60 -20.81
CA ASP A 36 -5.49 -5.37 -19.69
C ASP A 36 -4.34 -5.71 -18.72
N ALA A 37 -4.43 -5.20 -17.50
CA ALA A 37 -3.39 -5.38 -16.50
C ALA A 37 -3.24 -6.86 -16.10
N TRP A 38 -4.31 -7.66 -16.16
CA TRP A 38 -4.28 -9.07 -15.79
C TRP A 38 -3.66 -9.97 -16.87
N GLU A 39 -3.47 -9.46 -18.10
CA GLU A 39 -2.67 -10.14 -19.13
C GLU A 39 -1.16 -9.90 -18.94
N MET A 40 -0.75 -8.95 -18.10
CA MET A 40 0.65 -8.68 -17.81
C MET A 40 1.25 -9.74 -16.89
N ALA A 41 2.38 -10.32 -17.31
CA ALA A 41 3.10 -11.30 -16.49
C ALA A 41 3.60 -10.68 -15.17
N GLU A 42 3.88 -9.38 -15.17
CA GLU A 42 4.34 -8.61 -14.03
C GLU A 42 3.31 -8.55 -12.91
N VAL A 43 2.02 -8.35 -13.24
CA VAL A 43 0.94 -8.34 -12.24
C VAL A 43 0.84 -9.72 -11.58
N SER A 44 0.79 -10.78 -12.38
CA SER A 44 0.76 -12.17 -11.87
C SER A 44 1.96 -12.53 -11.01
N LEU A 45 3.15 -12.01 -11.33
CA LEU A 45 4.37 -12.27 -10.56
C LEU A 45 4.36 -11.52 -9.22
N VAL A 46 3.95 -10.25 -9.23
CA VAL A 46 3.85 -9.42 -8.02
C VAL A 46 2.78 -9.98 -7.08
N ASP A 47 1.61 -10.32 -7.60
CA ASP A 47 0.49 -10.88 -6.83
C ASP A 47 0.93 -12.13 -6.05
N LYS A 48 1.57 -13.09 -6.72
CA LYS A 48 2.12 -14.30 -6.10
C LYS A 48 3.22 -14.03 -5.07
N ALA A 49 3.88 -12.88 -5.15
CA ALA A 49 4.96 -12.50 -4.25
C ALA A 49 4.49 -11.70 -3.03
N LEU A 50 3.23 -11.23 -3.00
CA LEU A 50 2.69 -10.41 -1.90
C LEU A 50 2.79 -11.09 -0.54
N ASP A 51 2.42 -12.37 -0.44
CA ASP A 51 2.49 -13.10 0.83
C ASP A 51 3.93 -13.16 1.38
N ALA A 52 4.90 -13.39 0.50
CA ALA A 52 6.31 -13.42 0.88
C ALA A 52 6.83 -12.03 1.26
N PHE A 53 6.36 -10.98 0.58
CA PHE A 53 6.64 -9.59 0.94
C PHE A 53 6.09 -9.25 2.33
N LEU A 54 4.83 -9.58 2.61
CA LEU A 54 4.21 -9.37 3.92
C LEU A 54 4.94 -10.14 5.02
N GLY A 55 5.41 -11.36 4.72
CA GLY A 55 6.29 -12.13 5.60
C GLY A 55 7.58 -11.39 5.92
N ASN A 56 8.31 -10.91 4.91
CA ASN A 56 9.54 -10.14 5.11
C ASN A 56 9.29 -8.82 5.86
N LEU A 57 8.16 -8.16 5.59
CA LEU A 57 7.74 -6.96 6.29
C LEU A 57 7.50 -7.23 7.78
N ALA A 58 6.93 -8.40 8.11
CA ALA A 58 6.70 -8.81 9.50
C ALA A 58 8.03 -9.08 10.23
N GLU A 59 8.98 -9.73 9.57
CA GLU A 59 10.34 -9.90 10.08
C GLU A 59 11.00 -8.55 10.39
N ALA A 60 10.93 -7.60 9.45
CA ALA A 60 11.50 -6.26 9.60
C ALA A 60 10.83 -5.44 10.71
N ALA A 61 9.52 -5.63 10.92
CA ALA A 61 8.74 -4.95 11.94
C ALA A 61 8.85 -5.58 13.34
N ARG A 62 9.32 -6.84 13.45
CA ARG A 62 9.30 -7.62 14.69
C ARG A 62 10.10 -7.00 15.82
N ASP A 63 11.20 -6.31 15.55
CA ASP A 63 12.08 -5.81 16.62
C ASP A 63 11.96 -4.30 16.84
N LEU A 64 11.07 -3.64 16.09
CA LEU A 64 10.83 -2.20 16.24
C LEU A 64 10.21 -1.86 17.61
N SER A 65 10.45 -0.66 18.11
CA SER A 65 9.74 -0.19 19.30
C SER A 65 8.27 0.14 19.02
N ALA A 66 7.45 0.24 20.07
CA ALA A 66 6.06 0.67 19.95
C ALA A 66 5.94 2.02 19.23
N SER A 67 6.79 2.99 19.56
CA SER A 67 6.77 4.32 18.93
C SER A 67 7.17 4.29 17.46
N GLU A 68 8.07 3.38 17.05
CA GLU A 68 8.42 3.19 15.65
C GLU A 68 7.28 2.56 14.86
N LEU A 69 6.63 1.53 15.40
CA LEU A 69 5.47 0.91 14.76
C LEU A 69 4.28 1.88 14.66
N THR A 70 3.98 2.65 15.71
CA THR A 70 2.96 3.70 15.67
C THR A 70 3.24 4.73 14.59
N ALA A 71 4.51 5.11 14.42
CA ALA A 71 4.86 6.12 13.43
C ALA A 71 4.91 5.55 12.00
N LEU A 72 5.23 4.26 11.79
CA LEU A 72 5.04 3.58 10.49
C LEU A 72 3.55 3.44 10.16
N ASP A 73 2.73 3.09 11.14
CA ASP A 73 1.28 3.00 11.00
C ASP A 73 0.66 4.35 10.62
N ARG A 74 1.12 5.44 11.27
CA ARG A 74 0.72 6.81 10.92
C ARG A 74 1.08 7.17 9.47
N SER A 75 2.25 6.77 8.96
CA SER A 75 2.61 7.00 7.56
C SER A 75 1.73 6.18 6.61
N CYS A 76 1.46 4.89 6.92
CA CYS A 76 0.54 4.07 6.12
C CYS A 76 -0.85 4.71 6.05
N GLU A 77 -1.40 5.07 7.20
CA GLU A 77 -2.70 5.73 7.34
C GLU A 77 -2.78 7.03 6.52
N ARG A 78 -1.74 7.87 6.59
CA ARG A 78 -1.65 9.10 5.80
C ARG A 78 -1.64 8.80 4.30
N LEU A 79 -0.83 7.85 3.84
CA LEU A 79 -0.72 7.51 2.42
C LEU A 79 -2.02 6.94 1.85
N LEU A 80 -2.72 6.08 2.62
CA LEU A 80 -4.03 5.55 2.25
C LEU A 80 -5.08 6.66 2.16
N TYR A 81 -5.06 7.62 3.10
CA TYR A 81 -5.97 8.75 3.09
C TYR A 81 -5.70 9.73 1.95
N ASP A 82 -4.43 10.02 1.65
CA ASP A 82 -4.07 10.96 0.60
C ASP A 82 -4.45 10.43 -0.80
N ILE A 83 -4.49 9.11 -0.98
CA ILE A 83 -4.94 8.46 -2.23
C ILE A 83 -6.41 8.01 -2.20
N ASP A 84 -7.14 8.31 -1.12
CA ASP A 84 -8.60 8.19 -1.04
C ASP A 84 -9.26 9.26 -1.94
N ARG A 85 -9.35 8.96 -3.24
CA ARG A 85 -9.81 9.90 -4.27
C ARG A 85 -10.79 9.24 -5.23
N ALA A 86 -11.79 10.00 -5.66
CA ALA A 86 -12.82 9.54 -6.58
C ALA A 86 -12.26 9.05 -7.93
N ASP A 87 -11.23 9.72 -8.47
CA ASP A 87 -10.61 9.36 -9.74
C ASP A 87 -9.76 8.08 -9.68
N VAL A 88 -9.20 7.76 -8.51
CA VAL A 88 -8.56 6.46 -8.26
C VAL A 88 -9.61 5.38 -8.07
N HIS A 89 -10.69 5.67 -7.33
CA HIS A 89 -11.79 4.71 -7.14
C HIS A 89 -12.43 4.29 -8.47
N GLU A 90 -12.66 5.25 -9.38
CA GLU A 90 -13.24 4.99 -10.70
C GLU A 90 -12.42 3.99 -11.53
N VAL A 91 -11.09 3.95 -11.36
CA VAL A 91 -10.23 3.06 -12.15
C VAL A 91 -9.91 1.73 -11.46
N THR A 92 -9.90 1.69 -10.14
CA THR A 92 -9.58 0.46 -9.42
C THR A 92 -10.74 -0.51 -9.42
N ASP A 93 -11.97 0.02 -9.57
CA ASP A 93 -13.25 -0.68 -9.50
C ASP A 93 -13.43 -1.45 -8.17
N GLY A 94 -14.53 -1.21 -7.45
CA GLY A 94 -14.71 -1.84 -6.14
C GLY A 94 -15.78 -1.21 -5.26
N SER A 95 -16.24 -1.99 -4.28
CA SER A 95 -17.00 -1.48 -3.14
C SER A 95 -16.14 -0.53 -2.29
N ASP A 96 -16.73 0.12 -1.30
CA ASP A 96 -15.97 0.94 -0.34
C ASP A 96 -14.80 0.15 0.29
N ASP A 97 -15.00 -1.12 0.63
CA ASP A 97 -13.95 -1.99 1.17
C ASP A 97 -12.92 -2.40 0.11
N GLY A 98 -13.38 -2.77 -1.09
CA GLY A 98 -12.49 -3.12 -2.21
C GLY A 98 -11.57 -1.96 -2.58
N PHE A 99 -12.08 -0.72 -2.54
CA PHE A 99 -11.26 0.47 -2.77
C PHE A 99 -10.19 0.67 -1.69
N LEU A 100 -10.51 0.41 -0.42
CA LEU A 100 -9.49 0.42 0.62
C LEU A 100 -8.39 -0.62 0.33
N TYR A 101 -8.77 -1.82 -0.08
CA TYR A 101 -7.80 -2.89 -0.34
C TYR A 101 -6.95 -2.61 -1.57
N ALA A 102 -7.51 -1.97 -2.60
CA ALA A 102 -6.77 -1.46 -3.74
C ALA A 102 -5.73 -0.41 -3.34
N ARG A 103 -6.09 0.53 -2.44
CA ARG A 103 -5.13 1.48 -1.86
C ARG A 103 -4.04 0.78 -1.05
N GLY A 104 -4.39 -0.29 -0.33
CA GLY A 104 -3.44 -1.18 0.33
C GLY A 104 -2.42 -1.79 -0.64
N PHE A 105 -2.88 -2.29 -1.78
CA PHE A 105 -2.02 -2.81 -2.85
C PHE A 105 -1.09 -1.71 -3.40
N ILE A 106 -1.63 -0.54 -3.73
CA ILE A 106 -0.84 0.59 -4.25
C ILE A 106 0.29 0.99 -3.28
N VAL A 107 0.01 1.05 -1.98
CA VAL A 107 1.02 1.34 -0.95
C VAL A 107 2.03 0.20 -0.82
N ALA A 108 1.59 -1.06 -0.82
CA ALA A 108 2.48 -2.23 -0.75
C ALA A 108 3.49 -2.29 -1.90
N LEU A 109 3.09 -1.82 -3.09
CA LEU A 109 3.94 -1.78 -4.28
C LEU A 109 5.07 -0.75 -4.20
N GLY A 110 5.08 0.13 -3.18
CA GLY A 110 6.17 1.05 -2.89
C GLY A 110 6.02 2.42 -3.52
N ARG A 111 7.00 3.28 -3.24
CA ARG A 111 6.94 4.73 -3.49
C ARG A 111 6.70 5.08 -4.96
N ASP A 112 7.41 4.42 -5.86
CA ASP A 112 7.37 4.77 -7.29
C ASP A 112 6.00 4.44 -7.90
N PHE A 113 5.43 3.29 -7.55
CA PHE A 113 4.08 2.92 -8.01
C PHE A 113 3.01 3.81 -7.38
N TYR A 114 3.09 4.07 -6.08
CA TYR A 114 2.21 5.02 -5.40
C TYR A 114 2.24 6.40 -6.08
N THR A 115 3.44 6.90 -6.38
CA THR A 115 3.63 8.20 -7.05
C THR A 115 3.07 8.20 -8.47
N ALA A 116 3.26 7.11 -9.21
CA ALA A 116 2.73 6.96 -10.56
C ALA A 116 1.19 6.97 -10.57
N VAL A 117 0.54 6.23 -9.65
CA VAL A 117 -0.93 6.23 -9.51
C VAL A 117 -1.44 7.59 -9.04
N ALA A 118 -0.77 8.23 -8.08
CA ALA A 118 -1.16 9.55 -7.61
C ALA A 118 -1.12 10.60 -8.73
N ALA A 119 -0.20 10.47 -9.69
CA ALA A 119 -0.07 11.34 -10.85
C ALA A 119 -1.03 10.99 -12.00
N ASP A 120 -1.23 9.70 -12.30
CA ASP A 120 -2.19 9.20 -13.28
C ASP A 120 -2.91 7.97 -12.70
N PRO A 121 -4.15 8.13 -12.20
CA PRO A 121 -4.90 7.05 -11.57
C PRO A 121 -4.98 5.79 -12.42
N ARG A 122 -5.03 5.92 -13.75
CA ARG A 122 -5.16 4.80 -14.69
C ARG A 122 -3.96 3.86 -14.70
N VAL A 123 -2.86 4.20 -14.01
CA VAL A 123 -1.73 3.29 -13.75
C VAL A 123 -2.08 2.24 -12.68
N ALA A 124 -3.08 2.46 -11.82
CA ALA A 124 -3.52 1.48 -10.83
C ALA A 124 -3.93 0.17 -11.51
N VAL A 125 -3.75 -0.97 -10.85
CA VAL A 125 -4.18 -2.28 -11.38
C VAL A 125 -5.61 -2.51 -10.90
N PRO A 126 -6.62 -2.62 -11.79
CA PRO A 126 -8.00 -2.89 -11.40
C PRO A 126 -8.12 -4.22 -10.66
N ASP A 127 -8.98 -4.28 -9.64
CA ASP A 127 -9.22 -5.45 -8.77
C ASP A 127 -7.98 -6.00 -8.04
N ALA A 128 -6.83 -5.30 -8.05
CA ALA A 128 -5.67 -5.72 -7.28
C ALA A 128 -5.79 -5.26 -5.83
N GLU A 129 -5.73 -6.20 -4.89
CA GLU A 129 -6.03 -5.96 -3.48
C GLU A 129 -4.88 -6.38 -2.57
N CYS A 130 -4.67 -5.63 -1.48
CA CYS A 130 -3.82 -6.04 -0.37
C CYS A 130 -4.40 -5.51 0.95
N GLU A 131 -5.49 -6.12 1.42
CA GLU A 131 -6.15 -5.77 2.68
C GLU A 131 -5.16 -5.71 3.85
N SER A 132 -4.28 -6.71 3.96
CA SER A 132 -3.33 -6.81 5.08
C SER A 132 -2.45 -5.57 5.22
N MET A 133 -2.08 -4.91 4.11
CA MET A 133 -1.25 -3.71 4.15
C MET A 133 -1.96 -2.53 4.84
N CYS A 134 -3.29 -2.44 4.73
CA CYS A 134 -4.09 -1.34 5.27
C CYS A 134 -3.95 -1.22 6.80
N TYR A 135 -3.75 -2.37 7.46
CA TYR A 135 -3.72 -2.51 8.92
C TYR A 135 -2.44 -3.20 9.42
N PHE A 136 -1.42 -3.32 8.57
CA PHE A 136 -0.27 -4.17 8.85
C PHE A 136 0.44 -3.77 10.15
N PHE A 137 0.88 -2.52 10.25
CA PHE A 137 1.66 -2.05 11.39
C PHE A 137 0.83 -1.93 12.67
N SER A 138 -0.46 -1.60 12.56
CA SER A 138 -1.38 -1.57 13.71
C SER A 138 -1.62 -2.97 14.29
N HIS A 139 -1.72 -3.99 13.44
CA HIS A 139 -1.79 -5.40 13.86
C HIS A 139 -0.49 -5.87 14.52
N VAL A 140 0.68 -5.62 13.91
CA VAL A 140 1.98 -5.96 14.52
C VAL A 140 2.15 -5.26 15.87
N HIS A 141 1.76 -3.98 15.97
CA HIS A 141 1.80 -3.25 17.24
C HIS A 141 0.90 -3.92 18.29
N ARG A 142 -0.35 -4.24 17.95
CA ARG A 142 -1.30 -4.90 18.85
C ARG A 142 -0.81 -6.28 19.29
N GLU A 143 -0.28 -7.09 18.39
CA GLU A 143 0.25 -8.41 18.71
C GLU A 143 1.40 -8.33 19.70
N ARG A 144 2.24 -7.29 19.60
CA ARG A 144 3.45 -7.15 20.43
C ARG A 144 3.25 -6.42 21.74
N PHE A 145 2.37 -5.42 21.76
CA PHE A 145 2.19 -4.52 22.91
C PHE A 145 0.78 -4.61 23.52
N GLY A 146 -0.13 -5.40 22.93
CA GLY A 146 -1.45 -5.69 23.47
C GLY A 146 -2.55 -4.69 23.11
N GLU A 147 -2.22 -3.59 22.44
CA GLU A 147 -3.16 -2.54 22.05
C GLU A 147 -2.88 -2.01 20.64
N PHE A 148 -3.91 -1.48 19.98
CA PHE A 148 -3.71 -0.77 18.72
C PHE A 148 -3.00 0.57 18.96
N PRO A 149 -2.15 1.02 18.03
CA PRO A 149 -1.43 2.28 18.18
C PRO A 149 -2.40 3.46 18.13
N ASP A 150 -2.17 4.46 18.98
CA ASP A 150 -2.76 5.80 18.81
C ASP A 150 -1.86 6.65 17.92
N THR A 151 -2.25 6.79 16.65
CA THR A 151 -1.51 7.62 15.70
C THR A 151 -1.71 9.11 15.98
N GLY A 152 -2.71 9.53 16.76
CA GLY A 152 -3.03 10.93 17.04
C GLY A 152 -3.36 11.78 15.79
N SER A 153 -3.60 11.16 14.64
CA SER A 153 -3.83 11.88 13.37
C SER A 153 -5.28 12.33 13.18
N GLY A 154 -6.24 11.58 13.74
CA GLY A 154 -7.67 11.75 13.48
C GLY A 154 -8.11 11.29 12.08
N ILE A 155 -7.22 10.70 11.30
CA ILE A 155 -7.48 10.20 9.95
C ILE A 155 -8.25 8.88 10.02
N SER A 156 -9.18 8.70 9.11
CA SER A 156 -9.82 7.40 8.87
C SER A 156 -9.21 6.76 7.62
N ARG A 157 -8.92 5.46 7.69
CA ARG A 157 -8.45 4.68 6.53
C ARG A 157 -9.60 4.35 5.57
N GLU A 158 -10.84 4.33 6.08
CA GLU A 158 -12.04 4.01 5.30
C GLU A 158 -12.13 4.85 4.03
N SER A 159 -12.83 4.31 3.03
CA SER A 159 -13.04 4.99 1.76
C SER A 159 -13.98 6.20 1.89
N CYS A 160 -13.82 7.18 1.00
CA CYS A 160 -14.66 8.38 0.95
C CYS A 160 -14.53 9.27 2.20
N ARG A 161 -13.40 9.22 2.90
CA ARG A 161 -13.12 9.97 4.13
C ARG A 161 -12.21 11.16 3.91
N ASN A 162 -11.53 11.28 2.77
CA ASN A 162 -10.77 12.45 2.39
C ASN A 162 -11.65 13.46 1.62
N PRO A 163 -12.12 14.55 2.23
CA PRO A 163 -13.03 15.49 1.56
C PRO A 163 -12.40 16.18 0.34
N GLU A 164 -11.06 16.29 0.30
CA GLU A 164 -10.36 16.88 -0.85
C GLU A 164 -10.33 15.94 -2.05
N GLY A 165 -10.28 14.62 -1.82
CA GLY A 165 -10.30 13.58 -2.87
C GLY A 165 -11.70 13.26 -3.40
N TRP A 166 -12.74 13.75 -2.72
CA TRP A 166 -14.14 13.48 -3.04
C TRP A 166 -14.96 14.77 -3.18
N PRO A 167 -14.64 15.65 -4.15
CA PRO A 167 -15.42 16.84 -4.42
C PRO A 167 -16.80 16.44 -4.99
N GLY A 168 -17.86 16.82 -4.27
CA GLY A 168 -19.25 16.56 -4.69
C GLY A 168 -19.73 17.40 -5.87
#